data_AF-A0A4Q7G217-F1
#
_entry.id   AF-A0A4Q7G217-F1
#
_cell.length_a   1.000
_cell.length_b   1.000
_cell.length_c   1.000
_cell.angle_alpha   90.00
_cell.angle_beta   90.00
_cell.angle_gamma   90.00
#
_symmetry.space_group_name_H-M   'P 1'
#
loop_
_entity.id
_entity.type
_entity.pdbx_description
1 polymer ?
#
loop_
_entity_poly.entity_id
_entity_poly.type
_entity_poly.pdbx_seq_one_letter_code
_entity_poly.pdbx_strand_id
1 'polypeptide(L)'
;MWSDRRLLELFGIEHPIVLAPMAGFATVELASIVADAGGLGSIGCATMDPQRAADAITQMRRLTSKPVSLNFFCHEPAKANAGRERAWHETLSPYYRELGIDDQTPPPRTDLAPFGSAMCEFVEDARPEVVSLHFGLPAPPLLARIKAAGCKVISSATTVAEARWLEDHGADAVIAQGYEAGGHRGTFLDRDRNWAVASQLGTFELVPQVTDAVSVPVIAAGGIADGRGIAAALALGASGVQIGTAFLLCPEAATPPLHRDALRQARELGTVMTNVLSGR
;
A
#
# COMPACT_ATOMS: atom_id res chain seq x y z
N MET A 1 -0.82 15.87 -22.98
CA MET A 1 -1.86 14.81 -23.01
C MET A 1 -1.14 13.49 -22.74
N TRP A 2 -1.66 12.65 -21.84
CA TRP A 2 -1.01 11.38 -21.46
C TRP A 2 -1.09 10.35 -22.60
N SER A 3 -0.02 9.59 -22.83
CA SER A 3 0.09 8.65 -23.95
C SER A 3 -0.74 7.38 -23.73
N ASP A 4 -0.77 6.84 -22.52
CA ASP A 4 -1.64 5.74 -22.11
C ASP A 4 -2.81 6.31 -21.27
N ARG A 5 -4.05 6.06 -21.71
CA ARG A 5 -5.27 6.52 -21.05
C ARG A 5 -6.02 5.42 -20.30
N ARG A 6 -5.57 4.16 -20.39
CA ARG A 6 -6.27 3.00 -19.81
C ARG A 6 -6.52 3.18 -18.32
N LEU A 7 -5.53 3.70 -17.58
CA LEU A 7 -5.66 3.95 -16.14
C LEU A 7 -6.65 5.09 -15.82
N LEU A 8 -6.63 6.14 -16.62
CA LEU A 8 -7.54 7.29 -16.47
C LEU A 8 -8.99 6.87 -16.68
N GLU A 9 -9.23 6.05 -17.71
CA GLU A 9 -10.54 5.50 -18.03
C GLU A 9 -11.01 4.47 -17.00
N LEU A 10 -10.08 3.62 -16.50
CA LEU A 10 -10.38 2.63 -15.47
C LEU A 10 -10.86 3.26 -14.17
N PHE A 11 -10.24 4.37 -13.75
CA PHE A 11 -10.54 5.03 -12.48
C PHE A 11 -11.45 6.25 -12.58
N GLY A 12 -11.65 6.81 -13.78
CA GLY A 12 -12.39 8.06 -13.97
C GLY A 12 -11.63 9.30 -13.47
N ILE A 13 -10.30 9.32 -13.60
CA ILE A 13 -9.42 10.39 -13.12
C ILE A 13 -8.75 11.15 -14.28
N GLU A 14 -8.15 12.31 -13.99
CA GLU A 14 -7.58 13.22 -14.99
C GLU A 14 -6.05 13.11 -15.11
N HIS A 15 -5.40 12.69 -14.03
CA HIS A 15 -3.95 12.53 -13.92
C HIS A 15 -3.63 11.10 -13.47
N PRO A 16 -2.64 10.43 -14.09
CA PRO A 16 -2.31 9.03 -13.78
C PRO A 16 -1.44 8.96 -12.52
N ILE A 17 -1.89 9.63 -11.46
CA ILE A 17 -1.19 9.80 -10.19
C ILE A 17 -2.12 9.27 -9.10
N VAL A 18 -1.67 8.22 -8.44
CA VAL A 18 -2.32 7.60 -7.29
C VAL A 18 -1.58 8.03 -6.02
N LEU A 19 -2.28 8.60 -5.05
CA LEU A 19 -1.74 8.77 -3.71
C LEU A 19 -1.55 7.38 -3.09
N ALA A 20 -0.34 7.05 -2.63
CA ALA A 20 -0.13 5.78 -1.94
C ALA A 20 -0.94 5.75 -0.61
N PRO A 21 -1.63 4.65 -0.30
CA PRO A 21 -2.38 4.50 0.95
C PRO A 21 -1.42 4.25 2.12
N MET A 22 -0.89 5.33 2.69
CA MET A 22 0.06 5.28 3.80
C MET A 22 -0.70 5.22 5.13
N ALA A 23 -1.02 4.03 5.62
CA ALA A 23 -1.79 3.82 6.85
C ALA A 23 -1.21 4.64 8.03
N GLY A 24 -2.04 5.50 8.64
CA GLY A 24 -1.64 6.41 9.71
C GLY A 24 -0.97 7.72 9.27
N PHE A 25 -0.65 7.90 7.99
CA PHE A 25 0.00 9.10 7.45
C PHE A 25 -0.86 9.84 6.42
N ALA A 26 -1.44 9.11 5.46
CA ALA A 26 -2.36 9.67 4.48
C ALA A 26 -3.73 9.89 5.14
N THR A 27 -4.11 11.16 5.30
CA THR A 27 -5.38 11.55 5.91
C THR A 27 -6.50 11.60 4.88
N VAL A 28 -7.74 11.60 5.37
CA VAL A 28 -8.93 11.84 4.54
C VAL A 28 -8.82 13.17 3.79
N GLU A 29 -8.35 14.22 4.45
CA GLU A 29 -8.15 15.54 3.85
C GLU A 29 -7.13 15.50 2.70
N LEU A 30 -5.96 14.91 2.93
CA LEU A 30 -4.93 14.77 1.90
C LEU A 30 -5.45 13.96 0.70
N ALA A 31 -6.12 12.84 0.95
CA ALA A 31 -6.65 12.01 -0.11
C ALA A 31 -7.75 12.74 -0.91
N SER A 32 -8.63 13.49 -0.26
CA SER A 32 -9.64 14.31 -0.93
C SER A 32 -9.02 15.40 -1.80
N ILE A 33 -7.97 16.08 -1.34
CA ILE A 33 -7.26 17.09 -2.13
C ILE A 33 -6.63 16.47 -3.37
N VAL A 34 -6.00 15.30 -3.26
CA VAL A 34 -5.43 14.60 -4.43
C VAL A 34 -6.53 14.21 -5.42
N ALA A 35 -7.68 13.75 -4.92
CA ALA A 35 -8.82 13.41 -5.76
C ALA A 35 -9.38 14.64 -6.51
N ASP A 36 -9.57 15.77 -5.83
CA ASP A 36 -10.04 17.02 -6.42
C ASP A 36 -9.03 17.64 -7.40
N ALA A 37 -7.73 17.42 -7.17
CA ALA A 37 -6.67 17.78 -8.11
C ALA A 37 -6.61 16.85 -9.34
N GLY A 38 -7.51 15.88 -9.46
CA GLY A 38 -7.64 15.01 -10.63
C GLY A 38 -6.82 13.72 -10.57
N GLY A 39 -6.14 13.43 -9.46
CA GLY A 39 -5.52 12.13 -9.19
C GLY A 39 -6.51 11.14 -8.54
N LEU A 40 -5.99 9.99 -8.09
CA LEU A 40 -6.74 9.06 -7.24
C LEU A 40 -6.31 9.23 -5.78
N GLY A 41 -7.22 9.73 -4.94
CA GLY A 41 -7.03 9.79 -3.49
C GLY A 41 -7.20 8.43 -2.83
N SER A 42 -6.25 8.00 -1.99
CA SER A 42 -6.29 6.67 -1.35
C SER A 42 -6.17 6.73 0.17
N ILE A 43 -6.95 5.91 0.88
CA ILE A 43 -6.90 5.76 2.33
C ILE A 43 -6.49 4.35 2.74
N GLY A 44 -5.54 4.25 3.67
CA GLY A 44 -5.10 3.00 4.28
C GLY A 44 -6.06 2.54 5.38
N CYS A 45 -6.85 1.51 5.12
CA CYS A 45 -7.81 0.93 6.08
C CYS A 45 -7.27 -0.31 6.82
N ALA A 46 -6.02 -0.72 6.56
CA ALA A 46 -5.42 -1.93 7.14
C ALA A 46 -5.39 -1.97 8.69
N THR A 47 -5.44 -0.82 9.35
CA THR A 47 -5.44 -0.68 10.82
C THR A 47 -6.80 -0.22 11.36
N MET A 48 -7.85 -0.28 10.55
CA MET A 48 -9.20 0.18 10.89
C MET A 48 -10.14 -1.01 11.08
N ASP A 49 -11.09 -0.87 11.98
CA ASP A 49 -12.30 -1.70 11.97
C ASP A 49 -13.30 -1.15 10.92
N PRO A 50 -14.38 -1.89 10.59
CA PRO A 50 -15.36 -1.45 9.60
C PRO A 50 -16.02 -0.11 9.92
N GLN A 51 -16.27 0.21 11.19
CA GLN A 51 -16.90 1.48 11.58
C GLN A 51 -15.97 2.65 11.27
N ARG A 52 -14.69 2.56 11.64
CA ARG A 52 -13.69 3.59 11.33
C ARG A 52 -13.49 3.76 9.83
N ALA A 53 -13.54 2.67 9.06
CA ALA A 53 -13.48 2.75 7.60
C ALA A 53 -14.73 3.45 7.01
N ALA A 54 -15.91 3.17 7.57
CA ALA A 54 -17.16 3.85 7.21
C ALA A 54 -17.14 5.34 7.53
N ASP A 55 -16.62 5.72 8.70
CA ASP A 55 -16.46 7.12 9.09
C ASP A 55 -15.49 7.85 8.14
N ALA A 56 -14.38 7.20 7.79
CA ALA A 56 -13.37 7.76 6.89
C ALA A 56 -13.93 8.03 5.48
N ILE A 57 -14.60 7.05 4.86
CA ILE A 57 -15.20 7.26 3.53
C ILE A 57 -16.36 8.27 3.60
N THR A 58 -17.17 8.27 4.67
CA THR A 58 -18.24 9.27 4.85
C THR A 58 -17.65 10.67 4.91
N GLN A 59 -16.56 10.87 5.63
CA GLN A 59 -15.85 12.16 5.67
C GLN A 59 -15.29 12.50 4.29
N MET A 60 -14.67 11.54 3.60
CA MET A 60 -14.08 11.75 2.28
C MET A 60 -15.13 12.21 1.26
N ARG A 61 -16.33 11.59 1.26
CA ARG A 61 -17.46 11.95 0.40
C ARG A 61 -18.09 13.30 0.72
N ARG A 62 -17.82 13.89 1.90
CA ARG A 62 -18.19 15.28 2.21
C ARG A 62 -17.20 16.29 1.62
N LEU A 63 -15.95 15.87 1.43
CA LEU A 63 -14.88 16.73 0.94
C LEU A 63 -14.73 16.66 -0.58
N THR A 64 -14.93 15.50 -1.19
CA THR A 64 -14.79 15.31 -2.65
C THR A 64 -15.92 14.44 -3.23
N SER A 65 -16.28 14.75 -4.48
CA SER A 65 -17.15 13.92 -5.33
C SER A 65 -16.38 13.11 -6.37
N LYS A 66 -15.05 13.22 -6.39
CA LYS A 66 -14.15 12.52 -7.32
C LYS A 66 -13.91 11.07 -6.87
N PRO A 67 -13.39 10.20 -7.75
CA PRO A 67 -13.08 8.82 -7.43
C PRO A 67 -12.09 8.66 -6.26
N VAL A 68 -12.31 7.65 -5.42
CA VAL A 68 -11.47 7.37 -4.25
C VAL A 68 -11.05 5.90 -4.18
N SER A 69 -9.95 5.63 -3.50
CA SER A 69 -9.47 4.28 -3.20
C SER A 69 -9.46 3.99 -1.70
N LEU A 70 -9.94 2.79 -1.32
CA LEU A 70 -9.73 2.22 0.01
C LEU A 70 -8.76 1.05 -0.07
N ASN A 71 -7.77 1.03 0.82
CA ASN A 71 -6.70 0.05 0.83
C ASN A 71 -6.79 -0.93 2.00
N PHE A 72 -6.57 -2.22 1.73
CA PHE A 72 -6.58 -3.27 2.74
C PHE A 72 -5.41 -4.24 2.59
N PHE A 73 -5.06 -4.93 3.67
CA PHE A 73 -4.04 -5.98 3.65
C PHE A 73 -4.67 -7.36 3.45
N CYS A 74 -4.06 -8.20 2.63
CA CYS A 74 -4.48 -9.57 2.35
C CYS A 74 -3.42 -10.60 2.80
N HIS A 75 -2.64 -10.28 3.84
CA HIS A 75 -1.61 -11.18 4.33
C HIS A 75 -2.20 -12.45 4.97
N GLU A 76 -1.44 -13.53 4.91
CA GLU A 76 -1.71 -14.69 5.74
C GLU A 76 -1.61 -14.32 7.23
N PRO A 77 -2.62 -14.65 8.06
CA PRO A 77 -2.56 -14.44 9.50
C PRO A 77 -1.34 -15.11 10.12
N ALA A 78 -0.60 -14.36 10.95
CA ALA A 78 0.54 -14.90 11.66
C ALA A 78 0.08 -15.93 12.71
N LYS A 79 0.79 -17.06 12.80
CA LYS A 79 0.53 -18.10 13.79
C LYS A 79 1.27 -17.77 15.09
N ALA A 80 0.55 -17.83 16.22
CA ALA A 80 1.14 -17.59 17.54
C ALA A 80 2.28 -18.58 17.80
N ASN A 81 3.39 -18.06 18.34
CA ASN A 81 4.50 -18.89 18.75
C ASN A 81 5.12 -18.30 20.02
N ALA A 82 4.62 -18.75 21.16
CA ALA A 82 5.04 -18.25 22.46
C ALA A 82 6.56 -18.39 22.70
N GLY A 83 7.21 -19.40 22.12
CA GLY A 83 8.66 -19.56 22.22
C GLY A 83 9.42 -18.47 21.47
N ARG A 84 9.02 -18.20 20.23
CA ARG A 84 9.59 -17.13 19.39
C ARG A 84 9.29 -15.74 19.96
N GLU A 85 8.07 -15.53 20.43
CA GLU A 85 7.63 -14.27 21.05
C GLU A 85 8.43 -13.99 22.32
N ARG A 86 8.65 -14.99 23.19
CA ARG A 86 9.52 -14.84 24.37
C ARG A 86 10.96 -14.55 23.99
N ALA A 87 11.54 -15.30 23.05
CA ALA A 87 12.92 -15.08 22.62
C ALA A 87 13.12 -13.67 22.01
N TRP A 88 12.12 -13.17 21.28
CA TRP A 88 12.14 -11.81 20.75
C TRP A 88 12.04 -10.76 21.87
N HIS A 89 11.15 -10.98 22.84
CA HIS A 89 11.04 -10.13 24.02
C HIS A 89 12.35 -10.08 24.82
N GLU A 90 12.99 -11.22 25.07
CA GLU A 90 14.30 -11.33 25.73
C GLU A 90 15.39 -10.55 24.98
N THR A 91 15.35 -10.58 23.64
CA THR A 91 16.28 -9.80 22.79
C THR A 91 16.08 -8.29 22.99
N LEU A 92 14.84 -7.84 23.23
CA LEU A 92 14.51 -6.44 23.43
C LEU A 92 14.62 -5.98 24.89
N SER A 93 14.61 -6.87 25.88
CA SER A 93 14.63 -6.54 27.31
C SER A 93 15.71 -5.54 27.74
N PRO A 94 16.94 -5.53 27.16
CA PRO A 94 17.92 -4.48 27.47
C PRO A 94 17.41 -3.06 27.19
N TYR A 95 16.66 -2.83 26.11
CA TYR A 95 16.09 -1.52 25.78
C TYR A 95 14.94 -1.13 26.71
N TYR A 96 14.13 -2.10 27.14
CA TYR A 96 13.08 -1.86 28.15
C TYR A 96 13.72 -1.36 29.45
N ARG A 97 14.77 -2.04 29.94
CA ARG A 97 15.50 -1.64 31.15
C ARG A 97 16.19 -0.27 31.01
N GLU A 98 16.79 0.01 29.85
CA GLU A 98 17.40 1.31 29.55
C GLU A 98 16.37 2.45 29.64
N LEU A 99 15.15 2.22 29.14
CA LEU A 99 14.08 3.20 29.12
C LEU A 99 13.21 3.22 30.39
N GLY A 100 13.49 2.36 31.38
CA GLY A 100 12.71 2.24 32.60
C GLY A 100 11.29 1.67 32.38
N ILE A 101 11.09 0.88 31.33
CA ILE A 101 9.84 0.20 31.00
C ILE A 101 9.85 -1.21 31.61
N ASP A 102 8.70 -1.69 32.11
CA ASP A 102 8.56 -3.06 32.61
C ASP A 102 8.89 -4.10 31.51
N ASP A 103 9.91 -4.92 31.76
CA ASP A 103 10.33 -6.02 30.90
C ASP A 103 9.84 -7.39 31.39
N GLN A 104 9.08 -7.47 32.48
CA GLN A 104 8.53 -8.71 33.01
C GLN A 104 7.19 -9.07 32.38
N THR A 105 6.45 -8.07 31.90
CA THR A 105 5.15 -8.25 31.25
C THR A 105 5.24 -7.88 29.77
N PRO A 106 5.35 -8.86 28.85
CA PRO A 106 5.33 -8.57 27.42
C PRO A 106 4.03 -7.87 27.00
N PRO A 107 4.08 -6.91 26.06
CA PRO A 107 2.88 -6.29 25.55
C PRO A 107 1.97 -7.32 24.87
N PRO A 108 0.64 -7.09 24.87
CA PRO A 108 -0.28 -7.96 24.17
C PRO A 108 0.02 -7.97 22.67
N ARG A 109 -0.24 -9.11 22.03
CA ARG A 109 -0.08 -9.25 20.59
C ARG A 109 -1.09 -8.35 19.85
N THR A 110 -0.59 -7.55 18.93
CA THR A 110 -1.38 -6.62 18.10
C THR A 110 -1.40 -7.09 16.64
N ASP A 111 -2.05 -8.23 16.39
CA ASP A 111 -2.20 -8.71 15.01
C ASP A 111 -3.15 -7.82 14.23
N LEU A 112 -2.70 -7.36 13.06
CA LEU A 112 -3.60 -6.78 12.08
C LEU A 112 -4.36 -7.90 11.38
N ALA A 113 -5.69 -7.81 11.45
CA ALA A 113 -6.55 -8.72 10.70
C ALA A 113 -6.40 -8.46 9.20
N PRO A 114 -6.27 -9.50 8.35
CA PRO A 114 -6.38 -9.31 6.92
C PRO A 114 -7.82 -9.02 6.50
N PHE A 115 -8.00 -8.62 5.25
CA PHE A 115 -9.31 -8.40 4.65
C PHE A 115 -10.17 -9.66 4.78
N GLY A 116 -11.29 -9.53 5.49
CA GLY A 116 -12.24 -10.60 5.78
C GLY A 116 -13.68 -10.18 5.55
N SER A 117 -14.64 -11.05 5.92
CA SER A 117 -16.06 -10.87 5.62
C SER A 117 -16.64 -9.55 6.10
N ALA A 118 -16.33 -9.12 7.34
CA ALA A 118 -16.86 -7.86 7.88
C ALA A 118 -16.39 -6.63 7.10
N MET A 119 -15.13 -6.63 6.62
CA MET A 119 -14.62 -5.54 5.79
C MET A 119 -15.18 -5.62 4.36
N CYS A 120 -15.46 -6.82 3.87
CA CYS A 120 -16.13 -7.03 2.59
C CYS A 120 -17.57 -6.51 2.59
N GLU A 121 -18.32 -6.74 3.67
CA GLU A 121 -19.68 -6.20 3.85
C GLU A 121 -19.65 -4.66 3.84
N PHE A 122 -18.71 -4.06 4.56
CA PHE A 122 -18.48 -2.63 4.50
C PHE A 122 -18.19 -2.14 3.06
N VAL A 123 -17.32 -2.81 2.31
CA VAL A 123 -16.99 -2.42 0.93
C VAL A 123 -18.22 -2.50 0.01
N GLU A 124 -19.09 -3.49 0.17
CA GLU A 124 -20.33 -3.64 -0.61
C GLU A 124 -21.31 -2.49 -0.38
N ASP A 125 -21.37 -1.98 0.85
CA ASP A 125 -22.19 -0.83 1.23
C ASP A 125 -21.56 0.50 0.78
N ALA A 126 -20.26 0.65 1.00
CA ALA A 126 -19.53 1.90 0.76
C ALA A 126 -19.21 2.16 -0.72
N ARG A 127 -19.02 1.08 -1.50
CA ARG A 127 -18.74 1.09 -2.95
C ARG A 127 -17.72 2.15 -3.38
N PRO A 128 -16.48 2.12 -2.85
CA PRO A 128 -15.42 2.97 -3.38
C PRO A 128 -15.17 2.63 -4.85
N GLU A 129 -14.74 3.60 -5.64
CA GLU A 129 -14.45 3.38 -7.06
C GLU A 129 -13.30 2.37 -7.22
N VAL A 130 -12.34 2.39 -6.31
CA VAL A 130 -11.18 1.49 -6.30
C VAL A 130 -10.97 0.84 -4.94
N VAL A 131 -10.78 -0.48 -4.92
CA VAL A 131 -10.23 -1.22 -3.78
C VAL A 131 -8.81 -1.61 -4.11
N SER A 132 -7.86 -1.07 -3.35
CA SER A 132 -6.45 -1.45 -3.46
C SER A 132 -6.08 -2.46 -2.38
N LEU A 133 -5.23 -3.42 -2.73
CA LEU A 133 -4.86 -4.52 -1.84
C LEU A 133 -3.34 -4.60 -1.73
N HIS A 134 -2.87 -5.02 -0.56
CA HIS A 134 -1.46 -5.27 -0.31
C HIS A 134 -1.25 -6.70 0.15
N PHE A 135 -0.13 -7.31 -0.23
CA PHE A 135 0.19 -8.72 0.05
C PHE A 135 -0.72 -9.73 -0.69
N GLY A 136 -1.12 -9.43 -1.93
CA GLY A 136 -1.90 -10.33 -2.77
C GLY A 136 -3.37 -9.93 -2.90
N LEU A 137 -4.25 -10.93 -3.01
CA LEU A 137 -5.71 -10.78 -3.13
C LEU A 137 -6.42 -11.58 -2.02
N PRO A 138 -7.65 -11.20 -1.63
CA PRO A 138 -8.42 -12.00 -0.69
C PRO A 138 -8.89 -13.31 -1.34
N ALA A 139 -9.50 -14.19 -0.55
CA ALA A 139 -10.08 -15.43 -1.07
C ALA A 139 -11.08 -15.15 -2.22
N PRO A 140 -11.16 -16.01 -3.25
CA PRO A 140 -11.98 -15.76 -4.44
C PRO A 140 -13.45 -15.35 -4.18
N PRO A 141 -14.16 -15.91 -3.18
CA PRO A 141 -15.53 -15.46 -2.86
C PRO A 141 -15.61 -14.01 -2.39
N LEU A 142 -14.61 -13.52 -1.64
CA LEU A 142 -14.55 -12.13 -1.19
C LEU A 142 -14.20 -11.20 -2.36
N LEU A 143 -13.26 -11.62 -3.21
CA LEU A 143 -12.92 -10.86 -4.42
C LEU A 143 -14.13 -10.69 -5.35
N ALA A 144 -14.89 -11.77 -5.57
CA ALA A 144 -16.10 -11.73 -6.38
C ALA A 144 -17.14 -10.73 -5.85
N ARG A 145 -17.29 -10.64 -4.53
CA ARG A 145 -18.17 -9.67 -3.87
C ARG A 145 -17.71 -8.22 -4.08
N ILE A 146 -16.41 -7.94 -3.93
CA ILE A 146 -15.83 -6.61 -4.24
C ILE A 146 -16.15 -6.21 -5.69
N LYS A 147 -15.93 -7.11 -6.65
CA LYS A 147 -16.21 -6.84 -8.07
C LYS A 147 -17.71 -6.69 -8.35
N ALA A 148 -18.56 -7.49 -7.70
CA ALA A 148 -20.02 -7.39 -7.82
C ALA A 148 -20.58 -6.06 -7.29
N ALA A 149 -19.89 -5.44 -6.32
CA ALA A 149 -20.19 -4.09 -5.85
C ALA A 149 -19.78 -2.98 -6.85
N GLY A 150 -19.13 -3.34 -7.97
CA GLY A 150 -18.69 -2.43 -9.01
C GLY A 150 -17.30 -1.82 -8.80
N CYS A 151 -16.60 -2.20 -7.73
CA CYS A 151 -15.28 -1.67 -7.39
C CYS A 151 -14.22 -2.20 -8.36
N LYS A 152 -13.27 -1.34 -8.77
CA LYS A 152 -12.04 -1.79 -9.45
C LYS A 152 -11.06 -2.32 -8.43
N VAL A 153 -10.41 -3.44 -8.74
CA VAL A 153 -9.46 -4.08 -7.82
C VAL A 153 -8.04 -3.90 -8.33
N ILE A 154 -7.16 -3.36 -7.49
CA ILE A 154 -5.74 -3.26 -7.78
C ILE A 154 -4.92 -3.86 -6.65
N SER A 155 -3.74 -4.41 -6.95
CA SER A 155 -2.86 -4.95 -5.91
C SER A 155 -1.39 -4.81 -6.28
N SER A 156 -0.53 -4.85 -5.26
CA SER A 156 0.91 -4.72 -5.43
C SER A 156 1.59 -6.03 -5.78
N ALA A 157 2.49 -5.97 -6.77
CA ALA A 157 3.43 -7.02 -7.14
C ALA A 157 4.86 -6.49 -7.01
N THR A 158 5.75 -7.34 -6.49
CA THR A 158 7.20 -7.09 -6.38
C THR A 158 8.03 -7.91 -7.36
N THR A 159 7.38 -8.82 -8.09
CA THR A 159 7.97 -9.65 -9.14
C THR A 159 7.02 -9.79 -10.34
N VAL A 160 7.56 -10.21 -11.48
CA VAL A 160 6.76 -10.53 -12.68
C VAL A 160 5.79 -11.69 -12.42
N ALA A 161 6.21 -12.69 -11.63
CA ALA A 161 5.36 -13.83 -11.28
C ALA A 161 4.13 -13.40 -10.46
N GLU A 162 4.32 -12.48 -9.51
CA GLU A 162 3.23 -11.89 -8.75
C GLU A 162 2.28 -11.08 -9.63
N ALA A 163 2.82 -10.29 -10.58
CA ALA A 163 1.99 -9.51 -11.48
C ALA A 163 1.08 -10.38 -12.36
N ARG A 164 1.62 -11.45 -12.95
CA ARG A 164 0.83 -12.44 -13.71
C ARG A 164 -0.22 -13.10 -12.83
N TRP A 165 0.17 -13.50 -11.62
CA TRP A 165 -0.77 -14.09 -10.68
C TRP A 165 -1.93 -13.13 -10.36
N LEU A 166 -1.65 -11.84 -10.13
CA LEU A 166 -2.71 -10.85 -9.88
C LEU A 166 -3.67 -10.71 -11.07
N GLU A 167 -3.15 -10.64 -12.31
CA GLU A 167 -3.95 -10.57 -13.52
C GLU A 167 -4.82 -11.83 -13.69
N ASP A 168 -4.22 -13.02 -13.59
CA ASP A 168 -4.90 -14.31 -13.72
C ASP A 168 -6.03 -14.50 -12.68
N HIS A 169 -5.90 -13.83 -11.53
CA HIS A 169 -6.87 -13.88 -10.43
C HIS A 169 -7.80 -12.67 -10.39
N GLY A 170 -7.80 -11.82 -11.42
CA GLY A 170 -8.85 -10.84 -11.66
C GLY A 170 -8.60 -9.44 -11.09
N ALA A 171 -7.34 -9.06 -10.84
CA ALA A 171 -6.97 -7.65 -10.66
C ALA A 171 -7.24 -6.86 -11.96
N ASP A 172 -7.75 -5.65 -11.84
CA ASP A 172 -8.04 -4.76 -12.97
C ASP A 172 -6.84 -3.87 -13.33
N ALA A 173 -5.86 -3.73 -12.42
CA ALA A 173 -4.53 -3.15 -12.66
C ALA A 173 -3.52 -3.67 -11.62
N VAL A 174 -2.22 -3.62 -11.95
CA VAL A 174 -1.13 -4.08 -11.08
C VAL A 174 -0.28 -2.90 -10.64
N ILE A 175 0.03 -2.81 -9.35
CA ILE A 175 1.01 -1.86 -8.81
C ILE A 175 2.38 -2.55 -8.82
N ALA A 176 3.25 -2.19 -9.76
CA ALA A 176 4.63 -2.67 -9.83
C ALA A 176 5.47 -1.92 -8.79
N GLN A 177 5.69 -2.55 -7.64
CA GLN A 177 6.37 -1.98 -6.49
C GLN A 177 7.86 -2.32 -6.50
N GLY A 178 8.69 -1.39 -6.94
CA GLY A 178 10.14 -1.53 -6.92
C GLY A 178 10.73 -1.47 -5.51
N TYR A 179 11.96 -1.94 -5.38
CA TYR A 179 12.74 -1.95 -4.13
C TYR A 179 12.82 -0.56 -3.46
N GLU A 180 12.82 0.52 -4.24
CA GLU A 180 12.90 1.91 -3.82
C GLU A 180 11.63 2.41 -3.09
N ALA A 181 10.56 1.62 -3.05
CA ALA A 181 9.33 2.00 -2.36
C ALA A 181 9.53 2.08 -0.84
N GLY A 182 8.91 3.07 -0.19
CA GLY A 182 8.77 3.11 1.26
C GLY A 182 7.77 2.08 1.79
N GLY A 183 7.74 1.90 3.11
CA GLY A 183 6.80 1.02 3.80
C GLY A 183 6.99 -0.47 3.50
N HIS A 184 5.96 -1.28 3.78
CA HIS A 184 6.03 -2.73 3.62
C HIS A 184 6.17 -3.19 2.17
N ARG A 185 7.01 -4.23 1.97
CA ARG A 185 7.08 -4.95 0.70
C ARG A 185 5.87 -5.83 0.47
N GLY A 186 5.20 -5.60 -0.65
CA GLY A 186 3.95 -6.24 -1.04
C GLY A 186 4.09 -7.71 -1.44
N THR A 187 5.27 -8.29 -1.32
CA THR A 187 5.59 -9.67 -1.67
C THR A 187 4.68 -10.68 -0.97
N PHE A 188 4.19 -11.66 -1.75
CA PHE A 188 3.23 -12.66 -1.30
C PHE A 188 3.42 -14.06 -1.91
N LEU A 189 4.09 -14.24 -3.06
CA LEU A 189 4.28 -15.59 -3.63
C LEU A 189 5.49 -16.33 -3.05
N ASP A 190 6.59 -15.62 -2.81
CA ASP A 190 7.78 -16.25 -2.25
C ASP A 190 7.61 -16.51 -0.74
N ARG A 191 7.95 -17.74 -0.33
CA ARG A 191 7.87 -18.19 1.05
C ARG A 191 9.11 -17.82 1.86
N ASP A 192 10.26 -17.67 1.21
CA ASP A 192 11.45 -17.12 1.85
C ASP A 192 11.44 -15.60 1.73
N ARG A 193 10.87 -14.95 2.75
CA ARG A 193 10.73 -13.49 2.77
C ARG A 193 12.07 -12.76 2.77
N ASN A 194 13.11 -13.35 3.38
CA ASN A 194 14.42 -12.71 3.42
C ASN A 194 15.04 -12.73 2.02
N TRP A 195 14.96 -13.87 1.34
CA TRP A 195 15.41 -13.99 -0.05
C TRP A 195 14.60 -13.09 -0.97
N ALA A 196 13.28 -13.08 -0.86
CA ALA A 196 12.42 -12.30 -1.72
C ALA A 196 12.71 -10.80 -1.62
N VAL A 197 12.96 -10.29 -0.41
CA VAL A 197 13.41 -8.90 -0.20
C VAL A 197 14.78 -8.65 -0.81
N ALA A 198 15.74 -9.54 -0.56
CA ALA A 198 17.13 -9.37 -1.00
C ALA A 198 17.29 -9.45 -2.53
N SER A 199 16.39 -10.20 -3.19
CA SER A 199 16.38 -10.40 -4.65
C SER A 199 15.36 -9.53 -5.39
N GLN A 200 14.63 -8.66 -4.69
CA GLN A 200 13.61 -7.82 -5.31
C GLN A 200 14.22 -6.82 -6.29
N LEU A 201 13.57 -6.70 -7.45
CA LEU A 201 13.96 -5.78 -8.51
C LEU A 201 13.69 -4.32 -8.14
N GLY A 202 14.57 -3.43 -8.61
CA GLY A 202 14.33 -1.98 -8.57
C GLY A 202 13.24 -1.54 -9.55
N THR A 203 12.64 -0.37 -9.35
CA THR A 203 11.55 0.18 -10.17
C THR A 203 11.92 0.21 -11.65
N PHE A 204 13.17 0.59 -11.98
CA PHE A 204 13.63 0.71 -13.36
C PHE A 204 13.62 -0.62 -14.12
N GLU A 205 13.86 -1.74 -13.42
CA GLU A 205 13.84 -3.08 -14.01
C GLU A 205 12.48 -3.75 -13.92
N LEU A 206 11.78 -3.56 -12.79
CA LEU A 206 10.50 -4.22 -12.51
C LEU A 206 9.40 -3.71 -13.44
N VAL A 207 9.27 -2.39 -13.59
CA VAL A 207 8.18 -1.77 -14.36
C VAL A 207 8.09 -2.28 -15.79
N PRO A 208 9.15 -2.21 -16.63
CA PRO A 208 9.04 -2.67 -18.01
C PRO A 208 8.79 -4.18 -18.10
N GLN A 209 9.43 -4.99 -17.24
CA GLN A 209 9.22 -6.44 -17.23
C GLN A 209 7.79 -6.84 -16.85
N VAL A 210 7.17 -6.11 -15.91
CA VAL A 210 5.76 -6.34 -15.54
C VAL A 210 4.87 -5.89 -16.69
N THR A 211 5.09 -4.71 -17.25
CA THR A 211 4.30 -4.20 -18.40
C THR A 211 4.33 -5.15 -19.59
N ASP A 212 5.48 -5.75 -19.91
CA ASP A 212 5.59 -6.72 -21.01
C ASP A 212 4.91 -8.06 -20.69
N ALA A 213 4.66 -8.35 -19.41
CA ALA A 213 4.18 -9.65 -18.94
C ALA A 213 2.68 -9.71 -18.66
N VAL A 214 1.99 -8.57 -18.54
CA VAL A 214 0.56 -8.48 -18.25
C VAL A 214 -0.16 -7.58 -19.26
N SER A 215 -1.46 -7.80 -19.45
CA SER A 215 -2.31 -6.99 -20.33
C SER A 215 -3.00 -5.84 -19.61
N VAL A 216 -3.27 -5.99 -18.30
CA VAL A 216 -3.85 -4.94 -17.46
C VAL A 216 -2.92 -3.73 -17.30
N PRO A 217 -3.45 -2.52 -17.01
CA PRO A 217 -2.63 -1.34 -16.73
C PRO A 217 -1.64 -1.57 -15.58
N VAL A 218 -0.44 -1.02 -15.71
CA VAL A 218 0.62 -1.10 -14.69
C VAL A 218 0.83 0.26 -14.05
N ILE A 219 0.85 0.30 -12.72
CA ILE A 219 1.08 1.50 -11.90
C ILE A 219 2.47 1.37 -11.29
N ALA A 220 3.42 2.22 -11.69
CA ALA A 220 4.77 2.20 -11.13
C ALA A 220 4.79 2.78 -9.71
N ALA A 221 5.42 2.10 -8.76
CA ALA A 221 5.56 2.56 -7.38
C ALA A 221 6.99 2.34 -6.87
N GLY A 222 7.57 3.38 -6.26
CA GLY A 222 8.91 3.32 -5.64
C GLY A 222 9.90 4.26 -6.31
N GLY A 223 10.55 5.12 -5.52
CA GLY A 223 11.54 6.09 -6.01
C GLY A 223 10.97 7.29 -6.81
N ILE A 224 9.65 7.35 -7.03
CA ILE A 224 9.01 8.42 -7.81
C ILE A 224 8.61 9.56 -6.86
N ALA A 225 9.25 10.73 -7.03
CA ALA A 225 9.02 11.90 -6.17
C ALA A 225 8.73 13.20 -6.92
N ASP A 226 8.96 13.25 -8.24
CA ASP A 226 8.73 14.43 -9.06
C ASP A 226 8.41 14.07 -10.51
N GLY A 227 8.20 15.09 -11.35
CA GLY A 227 7.84 14.92 -12.76
C GLY A 227 8.85 14.13 -13.60
N ARG A 228 10.14 14.08 -13.22
CA ARG A 228 11.15 13.28 -13.93
C ARG A 228 10.93 11.80 -13.67
N GLY A 229 10.67 11.43 -12.42
CA GLY A 229 10.30 10.06 -12.05
C GLY A 229 9.00 9.61 -12.73
N ILE A 230 8.01 10.51 -12.82
CA ILE A 230 6.76 10.26 -13.55
C ILE A 230 7.06 10.01 -15.04
N ALA A 231 7.80 10.90 -15.69
CA ALA A 231 8.14 10.75 -17.10
C ALA A 231 8.92 9.46 -17.37
N ALA A 232 9.86 9.09 -16.49
CA ALA A 232 10.61 7.84 -16.61
C ALA A 232 9.71 6.61 -16.47
N ALA A 233 8.81 6.58 -15.48
CA ALA A 233 7.87 5.47 -15.29
C ALA A 233 6.96 5.27 -16.52
N LEU A 234 6.45 6.37 -17.08
CA LEU A 234 5.64 6.33 -18.30
C LEU A 234 6.45 5.85 -19.52
N ALA A 235 7.71 6.27 -19.64
CA ALA A 235 8.62 5.81 -20.69
C ALA A 235 8.95 4.31 -20.58
N LEU A 236 8.95 3.77 -19.36
CA LEU A 236 9.09 2.33 -19.09
C LEU A 236 7.78 1.54 -19.31
N GLY A 237 6.72 2.19 -19.77
CA GLY A 237 5.46 1.56 -20.14
C GLY A 237 4.39 1.52 -19.05
N ALA A 238 4.61 2.14 -17.89
CA ALA A 238 3.55 2.27 -16.89
C ALA A 238 2.39 3.14 -17.42
N SER A 239 1.16 2.77 -17.07
CA SER A 239 -0.04 3.57 -17.34
C SER A 239 -0.25 4.68 -16.31
N GLY A 240 0.51 4.67 -15.22
CA GLY A 240 0.53 5.71 -14.20
C GLY A 240 1.49 5.40 -13.06
N VAL A 241 1.44 6.22 -12.01
CA VAL A 241 2.34 6.14 -10.87
C VAL A 241 1.59 6.14 -9.55
N GLN A 242 2.14 5.47 -8.55
CA GLN A 242 1.71 5.58 -7.16
C GLN A 242 2.82 6.22 -6.34
N ILE A 243 2.51 7.35 -5.70
CA ILE A 243 3.47 8.19 -4.99
C ILE A 243 3.12 8.22 -3.50
N GLY A 244 4.08 7.83 -2.66
CA GLY A 244 3.96 7.86 -1.19
C GLY A 244 4.82 8.94 -0.56
N THR A 245 6.14 8.68 -0.46
CA THR A 245 7.11 9.50 0.28
C THR A 245 7.02 11.01 -0.02
N ALA A 246 6.80 11.41 -1.28
CA ALA A 246 6.71 12.82 -1.65
C ALA A 246 5.52 13.56 -0.98
N PHE A 247 4.46 12.85 -0.62
CA PHE A 247 3.29 13.40 0.08
C PHE A 247 3.46 13.47 1.60
N LEU A 248 4.47 12.81 2.20
CA LEU A 248 4.63 12.77 3.66
C LEU A 248 4.95 14.13 4.29
N LEU A 249 5.38 15.12 3.50
CA LEU A 249 5.64 16.49 3.99
C LEU A 249 4.50 17.48 3.70
N CYS A 250 3.46 17.09 2.96
CA CYS A 250 2.26 17.90 2.75
C CYS A 250 1.62 18.28 4.09
N PRO A 251 1.15 19.52 4.30
CA PRO A 251 0.60 19.95 5.59
C PRO A 251 -0.58 19.10 6.06
N GLU A 252 -1.33 18.49 5.13
CA GLU A 252 -2.49 17.64 5.38
C GLU A 252 -2.10 16.21 5.74
N ALA A 253 -0.83 15.81 5.58
CA ALA A 253 -0.35 14.50 6.01
C ALA A 253 -0.19 14.46 7.54
N ALA A 254 -0.63 13.36 8.16
CA ALA A 254 -0.52 13.11 9.60
C ALA A 254 0.89 12.68 10.04
N THR A 255 1.92 13.00 9.24
CA THR A 255 3.32 12.67 9.55
C THR A 255 3.76 13.39 10.82
N PRO A 256 4.15 12.66 11.88
CA PRO A 256 4.56 13.25 13.14
C PRO A 256 5.78 14.17 12.98
N PRO A 257 5.95 15.22 13.81
CA PRO A 257 7.07 16.16 13.70
C PRO A 257 8.44 15.49 13.63
N LEU A 258 8.69 14.50 14.50
CA LEU A 258 9.96 13.76 14.51
C LEU A 258 10.23 13.04 13.18
N HIS A 259 9.20 12.44 12.56
CA HIS A 259 9.34 11.78 11.28
C HIS A 259 9.53 12.81 10.14
N ARG A 260 8.84 13.96 10.19
CA ARG A 260 9.07 15.05 9.22
C ARG A 260 10.51 15.56 9.26
N ASP A 261 11.08 15.71 10.45
CA ASP A 261 12.45 16.17 10.60
C ASP A 261 13.45 15.12 10.11
N ALA A 262 13.20 13.83 10.41
CA ALA A 262 13.97 12.73 9.85
C ALA A 262 13.93 12.72 8.31
N LEU A 263 12.75 12.91 7.69
CA LEU A 263 12.61 12.97 6.23
C LEU A 263 13.38 14.15 5.60
N ARG A 264 13.42 15.31 6.26
CA ARG A 264 14.19 16.48 5.79
C ARG A 264 15.70 16.27 5.91
N GLN A 265 16.12 15.55 6.94
CA GLN A 265 17.53 15.27 7.21
C GLN A 265 18.05 14.04 6.48
N ALA A 266 17.16 13.17 5.98
CA ALA A 266 17.52 11.97 5.25
C ALA A 266 18.45 12.30 4.06
N ARG A 267 19.36 11.38 3.81
CA ARG A 267 20.35 11.40 2.73
C ARG A 267 20.28 10.10 1.94
N GLU A 268 21.12 9.95 0.94
CA GLU A 268 21.08 8.85 -0.04
C GLU A 268 21.09 7.44 0.57
N LEU A 269 21.71 7.24 1.73
CA LEU A 269 21.73 5.95 2.46
C LEU A 269 20.86 5.96 3.73
N GLY A 270 19.85 6.84 3.80
CA GLY A 270 19.01 7.03 4.99
C GLY A 270 17.91 5.98 5.20
N THR A 271 17.78 5.00 4.31
CA THR A 271 16.73 3.96 4.38
C THR A 271 17.33 2.57 4.28
N VAL A 272 16.68 1.61 4.95
CA VAL A 272 17.07 0.19 4.93
C VAL A 272 15.82 -0.67 5.06
N MET A 273 15.85 -1.88 4.51
CA MET A 273 14.80 -2.86 4.80
C MET A 273 14.94 -3.37 6.22
N THR A 274 13.82 -3.44 6.95
CA THR A 274 13.79 -4.00 8.29
C THR A 274 12.46 -4.66 8.59
N ASN A 275 12.51 -5.86 9.16
CA ASN A 275 11.35 -6.57 9.69
C ASN A 275 11.17 -6.38 11.20
N VAL A 276 12.08 -5.64 11.86
CA VAL A 276 12.11 -5.47 13.32
C VAL A 276 10.86 -4.76 13.85
N LEU A 277 10.24 -3.91 13.04
CA LEU A 277 9.07 -3.11 13.44
C LEU A 277 7.74 -3.86 13.35
N SER A 278 7.60 -4.81 12.43
CA SER A 278 6.30 -5.45 12.13
C SER A 278 6.35 -6.94 11.82
N GLY A 279 7.53 -7.55 11.79
CA GLY A 279 7.72 -8.95 11.36
C GLY A 279 7.59 -9.17 9.85
N ARG A 280 7.66 -8.09 9.06
CA ARG A 280 7.60 -8.11 7.60
C ARG A 280 8.67 -7.19 7.04
#